data_AF-A0A1R0GX84-F1
#
_entry.id   AF-A0A1R0GX84-F1
#
_cell.length_a   1.000
_cell.length_b   1.000
_cell.length_c   1.000
_cell.angle_alpha   90.00
_cell.angle_beta   90.00
_cell.angle_gamma   90.00
#
_symmetry.space_group_name_H-M   'P 1'
#
loop_
_entity.id
_entity.type
_entity.pdbx_description
1 polymer ?
#
loop_
_entity_poly.entity_id
_entity_poly.type
_entity_poly.pdbx_seq_one_letter_code
_entity_poly.pdbx_strand_id
1 'polypeptide(L)'
;MALDFTGFEGSMEEKQDTITQVVGFWSSLEDSWADYKEYSSDQNLEDSDIKIKTIENILQDLFYQLTSKLLIKTQFPSEREWSSYDSELKELFRGYRREASEVIQSCYRVLGVKMISLLVDETSRLLKMENNDRVLSWQQQESLISAIRFISEEILPNPAEPVKNKLDELFLICLGENVMSGYQGEFLMIMENPRYPSLFHSSILGFIGTYSELLSLSHFQVLNAVKCIISAFGNPKLAAGATRAFKLLCENCYQSLGSVVPDLTSVTLSLLQNTDVLGEKDIVRILTSIGSVIGGLENPEEKIKYSVVIMNKLLDVLDNLLLDKNGNVVSLECILNMLVGFIIGLQNSENDEDNATMGNSQVILGSNSVEILNASDSEKQKFVNLLLGTRQASRFKGVIEDFVSKCRGLGY
;
A
#
# COMPACT_ATOMS: atom_id res chain seq x y z
N MET A 1 24.87 -21.59 19.63
CA MET A 1 25.80 -20.46 19.49
C MET A 1 25.24 -19.35 18.60
N ALA A 2 25.15 -19.48 17.27
CA ALA A 2 24.59 -18.42 16.41
C ALA A 2 23.14 -18.03 16.78
N LEU A 3 22.32 -19.02 17.14
CA LEU A 3 20.96 -18.82 17.65
C LEU A 3 20.93 -18.05 18.98
N ASP A 4 21.93 -18.25 19.83
CA ASP A 4 22.06 -17.53 21.12
C ASP A 4 22.48 -16.08 20.89
N PHE A 5 23.40 -15.84 19.95
CA PHE A 5 23.78 -14.49 19.53
C PHE A 5 22.61 -13.71 18.92
N THR A 6 21.75 -14.39 18.15
CA THR A 6 20.52 -13.77 17.61
C THR A 6 19.53 -13.37 18.71
N GLY A 7 19.45 -14.19 19.77
CA GLY A 7 18.56 -13.96 20.90
C GLY A 7 19.15 -13.11 22.04
N PHE A 8 20.37 -12.58 21.90
CA PHE A 8 21.13 -12.01 23.01
C PHE A 8 20.48 -10.75 23.62
N GLU A 9 20.43 -10.63 24.95
CA GLU A 9 19.86 -9.48 25.65
C GLU A 9 20.85 -8.29 25.72
N GLY A 10 20.53 -7.15 25.11
CA GLY A 10 21.29 -5.89 25.27
C GLY A 10 20.81 -4.78 24.33
N SER A 11 21.38 -3.58 24.52
CA SER A 11 20.98 -2.37 23.79
C SER A 11 21.35 -2.45 22.30
N MET A 12 20.54 -1.81 21.45
CA MET A 12 20.73 -1.80 19.99
C MET A 12 22.03 -1.08 19.58
N GLU A 13 22.40 -0.01 20.29
CA GLU A 13 23.59 0.81 19.99
C GLU A 13 24.89 0.06 20.14
N GLU A 14 25.00 -0.83 21.14
CA GLU A 14 26.24 -1.54 21.43
C GLU A 14 26.56 -2.63 20.39
N LYS A 15 25.65 -2.98 19.47
CA LYS A 15 25.64 -4.31 18.83
C LYS A 15 25.30 -4.37 17.35
N GLN A 16 25.25 -3.24 16.64
CA GLN A 16 24.95 -3.21 15.19
C GLN A 16 25.83 -4.20 14.40
N ASP A 17 27.15 -4.19 14.62
CA ASP A 17 28.09 -5.07 13.92
C ASP A 17 27.83 -6.57 14.19
N THR A 18 27.44 -6.92 15.42
CA THR A 18 27.14 -8.32 15.78
C THR A 18 25.83 -8.76 15.13
N ILE A 19 24.84 -7.87 15.09
CA ILE A 19 23.54 -8.15 14.48
C ILE A 19 23.70 -8.36 12.97
N THR A 20 24.41 -7.47 12.28
CA THR A 20 24.63 -7.58 10.82
C THR A 20 25.40 -8.85 10.46
N GLN A 21 26.40 -9.24 11.26
CA GLN A 21 27.13 -10.50 11.04
C GLN A 21 26.26 -11.74 11.23
N VAL A 22 25.39 -11.73 12.24
CA VAL A 22 24.47 -12.85 12.51
C VAL A 22 23.37 -12.94 11.44
N VAL A 23 22.87 -11.80 10.95
CA VAL A 23 21.92 -11.72 9.82
C VAL A 23 22.51 -12.37 8.58
N GLY A 24 23.73 -11.98 8.19
CA GLY A 24 24.39 -12.55 7.00
C GLY A 24 24.61 -14.06 7.11
N PHE A 25 24.95 -14.57 8.30
CA PHE A 25 25.10 -16.01 8.53
C PHE A 25 23.83 -16.79 8.21
N TRP A 26 22.65 -16.33 8.66
CA TRP A 26 21.40 -17.06 8.47
C TRP A 26 20.96 -17.12 7.01
N SER A 27 21.10 -16.01 6.28
CA SER A 27 20.82 -15.98 4.84
C SER A 27 21.77 -16.90 4.08
N SER A 28 23.08 -16.85 4.36
CA SER A 28 24.04 -17.74 3.70
C SER A 28 23.81 -19.23 4.01
N LEU A 29 23.34 -19.57 5.22
CA LEU A 29 22.98 -20.94 5.57
C LEU A 29 21.77 -21.43 4.79
N GLU A 30 20.78 -20.56 4.58
CA GLU A 30 19.61 -20.86 3.77
C GLU A 30 19.97 -21.03 2.29
N ASP A 31 20.77 -20.14 1.72
CA ASP A 31 21.29 -20.23 0.34
C ASP A 31 22.06 -21.55 0.15
N SER A 32 22.99 -21.85 1.06
CA SER A 32 23.78 -23.09 1.00
C SER A 32 22.90 -24.34 1.08
N TRP A 33 21.78 -24.27 1.80
CA TRP A 33 20.81 -25.35 1.87
C TRP A 33 20.00 -25.49 0.56
N ALA A 34 19.61 -24.37 -0.05
CA ALA A 34 18.95 -24.39 -1.36
C ALA A 34 19.86 -25.03 -2.42
N ASP A 35 21.12 -24.58 -2.51
CA ASP A 35 22.13 -25.14 -3.42
C ASP A 35 22.35 -26.64 -3.20
N TYR A 36 22.42 -27.06 -1.93
CA TYR A 36 22.61 -28.48 -1.60
C TYR A 36 21.43 -29.35 -2.04
N LYS A 37 20.18 -28.86 -1.87
CA LYS A 37 18.98 -29.57 -2.34
C LYS A 37 19.01 -29.73 -3.84
N GLU A 38 19.25 -28.65 -4.58
CA GLU A 38 19.29 -28.66 -6.04
C GLU A 38 20.37 -29.62 -6.57
N TYR A 39 21.61 -29.49 -6.09
CA TYR A 39 22.71 -30.38 -6.48
C TYR A 39 22.42 -31.85 -6.18
N SER A 40 21.81 -32.15 -5.02
CA SER A 40 21.52 -33.53 -4.61
C SER A 40 20.38 -34.16 -5.40
N SER A 41 19.41 -33.36 -5.86
CA SER A 41 18.33 -33.80 -6.76
C SER A 41 18.85 -34.14 -8.15
N ASP A 42 19.80 -33.35 -8.69
CA ASP A 42 20.34 -33.57 -10.03
C ASP A 42 21.17 -34.86 -10.16
N GLN A 43 21.79 -35.33 -9.07
CA GLN A 43 22.67 -36.51 -9.11
C GLN A 43 21.98 -37.86 -8.89
N ASN A 44 20.66 -37.92 -8.67
CA ASN A 44 19.88 -39.17 -8.51
C ASN A 44 20.54 -40.23 -7.58
N LEU A 45 21.15 -39.78 -6.47
CA LEU A 45 21.82 -40.68 -5.54
C LEU A 45 20.79 -41.39 -4.66
N GLU A 46 20.75 -42.73 -4.64
CA GLU A 46 19.73 -43.52 -3.91
C GLU A 46 19.64 -43.21 -2.39
N ASP A 47 20.72 -42.71 -1.78
CA ASP A 47 20.78 -42.32 -0.35
C ASP A 47 20.58 -40.81 -0.10
N SER A 48 20.39 -39.98 -1.14
CA SER A 48 20.29 -38.53 -0.97
C SER A 48 18.99 -38.11 -0.30
N ASP A 49 17.86 -38.73 -0.64
CA ASP A 49 16.54 -38.33 -0.12
C ASP A 49 16.43 -38.45 1.40
N ILE A 50 16.98 -39.53 1.97
CA ILE A 50 16.99 -39.73 3.43
C ILE A 50 17.86 -38.67 4.11
N LYS A 51 19.03 -38.35 3.52
CA LYS A 51 19.94 -37.31 4.05
C LYS A 51 19.33 -35.92 3.94
N ILE A 52 18.76 -35.58 2.79
CA ILE A 52 18.05 -34.32 2.56
C ILE A 52 16.95 -34.18 3.60
N LYS A 53 16.06 -35.17 3.74
CA LYS A 53 14.97 -35.10 4.71
C LYS A 53 15.46 -34.98 6.16
N THR A 54 16.58 -35.61 6.49
CA THR A 54 17.17 -35.51 7.83
C THR A 54 17.70 -34.09 8.09
N ILE A 55 18.44 -33.52 7.14
CA ILE A 55 18.96 -32.14 7.25
C ILE A 55 17.80 -31.14 7.25
N GLU A 56 16.81 -31.34 6.39
CA GLU A 56 15.61 -30.50 6.31
C GLU A 56 14.89 -30.43 7.66
N ASN A 57 14.69 -31.56 8.34
CA ASN A 57 14.05 -31.56 9.66
C ASN A 57 14.86 -30.77 10.70
N ILE A 58 16.20 -30.90 10.67
CA ILE A 58 17.08 -30.16 11.58
C ILE A 58 17.01 -28.66 11.29
N LEU A 59 17.07 -28.27 10.00
CA LEU A 59 16.98 -26.87 9.60
C LEU A 59 15.59 -26.30 9.90
N GLN A 60 14.52 -27.04 9.67
CA GLN A 60 13.17 -26.58 10.02
C GLN A 60 13.03 -26.33 11.52
N ASP A 61 13.56 -27.20 12.39
CA ASP A 61 13.56 -26.94 13.84
C ASP A 61 14.39 -25.69 14.18
N LEU A 62 15.58 -25.55 13.59
CA LEU A 62 16.47 -24.42 13.83
C LEU A 62 15.85 -23.08 13.39
N PHE A 63 15.30 -23.03 12.18
CA PHE A 63 14.68 -21.83 11.61
C PHE A 63 13.35 -21.49 12.30
N TYR A 64 12.65 -22.48 12.86
CA TYR A 64 11.48 -22.24 13.71
C TYR A 64 11.87 -21.50 15.01
N GLN A 65 12.94 -21.95 15.67
CA GLN A 65 13.47 -21.29 16.86
C GLN A 65 14.00 -19.88 16.54
N LEU A 66 14.66 -19.73 15.39
CA LEU A 66 15.15 -18.44 14.89
C LEU A 66 13.98 -17.47 14.67
N THR A 67 12.93 -17.91 13.99
CA THR A 67 11.71 -17.13 13.76
C THR A 67 11.14 -16.61 15.09
N SER A 68 11.02 -17.48 16.08
CA SER A 68 10.50 -17.12 17.41
C SER A 68 11.35 -16.04 18.09
N LYS A 69 12.69 -16.11 17.99
CA LYS A 69 13.59 -15.10 18.54
C LYS A 69 13.51 -13.77 17.79
N LEU A 70 13.46 -13.80 16.46
CA LEU A 70 13.33 -12.60 15.62
C LEU A 70 12.00 -11.88 15.85
N LEU A 71 10.91 -12.62 16.04
CA LEU A 71 9.60 -12.05 16.36
C LEU A 71 9.62 -11.28 17.69
N ILE A 72 10.40 -11.71 18.68
CA ILE A 72 10.56 -10.97 19.94
C ILE A 72 11.43 -9.74 19.73
N LYS A 73 12.54 -9.88 19.00
CA LYS A 73 13.51 -8.79 18.80
C LYS A 73 12.99 -7.67 17.91
N THR A 74 12.09 -7.96 16.99
CA THR A 74 11.49 -6.97 16.10
C THR A 74 10.26 -6.28 16.70
N GLN A 75 9.82 -6.68 17.91
CA GLN A 75 8.79 -5.94 18.64
C GLN A 75 9.28 -4.55 18.98
N PHE A 76 8.42 -3.56 18.78
CA PHE A 76 8.68 -2.24 19.33
C PHE A 76 8.87 -2.31 20.85
N PRO A 77 9.75 -1.46 21.41
CA PRO A 77 9.83 -1.31 22.85
C PRO A 77 8.53 -0.72 23.42
N SER A 78 8.44 -0.64 24.75
CA SER A 78 7.29 0.00 25.41
C SER A 78 7.13 1.45 24.93
N GLU A 79 5.91 2.00 24.96
CA GLU A 79 5.66 3.37 24.49
C GLU A 79 6.52 4.40 25.24
N ARG A 80 6.74 4.17 26.55
CA ARG A 80 7.60 4.99 27.39
C ARG A 80 9.06 4.96 26.91
N GLU A 81 9.56 3.79 26.60
CA GLU A 81 10.93 3.57 26.13
C GLU A 81 11.11 4.11 24.70
N TRP A 82 10.18 3.80 23.78
CA TRP A 82 10.20 4.34 22.42
C TRP A 82 10.15 5.88 22.40
N SER A 83 9.37 6.48 23.30
CA SER A 83 9.31 7.94 23.43
C SER A 83 10.62 8.53 23.96
N SER A 84 11.38 7.78 24.76
CA SER A 84 12.68 8.21 25.28
C SER A 84 13.81 8.15 24.26
N TYR A 85 13.67 7.34 23.21
CA TYR A 85 14.67 7.25 22.15
C TYR A 85 14.74 8.54 21.34
N ASP A 86 15.96 8.98 21.03
CA ASP A 86 16.19 10.05 20.07
C ASP A 86 15.96 9.59 18.62
N SER A 87 16.21 10.48 17.67
CA SER A 87 16.04 10.16 16.24
C SER A 87 17.01 9.10 15.74
N GLU A 88 18.23 9.06 16.29
CA GLU A 88 19.29 8.15 15.85
C GLU A 88 18.97 6.72 16.28
N LEU A 89 18.60 6.53 17.56
CA LEU A 89 18.14 5.26 18.12
C LEU A 89 16.91 4.71 17.39
N LYS A 90 15.94 5.58 17.09
CA LYS A 90 14.74 5.19 16.35
C LYS A 90 15.09 4.71 14.94
N GLU A 91 16.03 5.38 14.28
CA GLU A 91 16.47 4.98 12.94
C GLU A 91 17.29 3.70 12.97
N LEU A 92 18.16 3.52 13.97
CA LEU A 92 18.90 2.27 14.18
C LEU A 92 17.95 1.08 14.36
N PHE A 93 16.92 1.23 15.19
CA PHE A 93 15.90 0.20 15.38
C PHE A 93 15.12 -0.10 14.08
N ARG A 94 14.79 0.93 13.30
CA ARG A 94 14.16 0.75 11.97
C ARG A 94 15.10 0.08 10.97
N GLY A 95 16.39 0.39 11.02
CA GLY A 95 17.45 -0.27 10.24
C GLY A 95 17.51 -1.75 10.58
N TYR A 96 17.56 -2.08 11.87
CA TYR A 96 17.51 -3.47 12.32
C TYR A 96 16.27 -4.23 11.85
N ARG A 97 15.07 -3.64 11.95
CA ARG A 97 13.86 -4.33 11.47
C ARG A 97 13.90 -4.63 9.97
N ARG A 98 14.59 -3.80 9.17
CA ARG A 98 14.84 -4.06 7.74
C ARG A 98 15.86 -5.19 7.55
N GLU A 99 16.95 -5.23 8.32
CA GLU A 99 17.88 -6.36 8.24
C GLU A 99 17.23 -7.68 8.72
N ALA A 100 16.41 -7.61 9.76
CA ALA A 100 15.67 -8.76 10.27
C ALA A 100 14.59 -9.25 9.29
N SER A 101 14.02 -8.38 8.44
CA SER A 101 13.05 -8.83 7.44
C SER A 101 13.66 -9.79 6.42
N GLU A 102 14.92 -9.56 6.02
CA GLU A 102 15.65 -10.48 5.13
C GLU A 102 15.81 -11.87 5.76
N VAL A 103 16.16 -11.93 7.04
CA VAL A 103 16.30 -13.22 7.74
C VAL A 103 14.93 -13.89 7.92
N ILE A 104 13.87 -13.12 8.17
CA ILE A 104 12.50 -13.63 8.26
C ILE A 104 12.06 -14.21 6.90
N GLN A 105 12.46 -13.61 5.77
CA GLN A 105 12.23 -14.18 4.44
C GLN A 105 13.00 -15.49 4.23
N SER A 106 14.28 -15.56 4.62
CA SER A 106 15.03 -16.84 4.63
C SER A 106 14.34 -17.91 5.50
N CYS A 107 13.79 -17.52 6.66
CA CYS A 107 13.00 -18.44 7.49
C CYS A 107 11.79 -18.99 6.73
N TYR A 108 11.09 -18.14 5.97
CA TYR A 108 9.96 -18.58 5.15
C TYR A 108 10.41 -19.52 4.03
N ARG A 109 11.54 -19.27 3.35
CA ARG A 109 12.05 -20.19 2.31
C ARG A 109 12.40 -21.59 2.83
N VAL A 110 12.80 -21.71 4.10
CA VAL A 110 13.05 -23.02 4.76
C VAL A 110 11.77 -23.66 5.30
N LEU A 111 10.88 -22.88 5.91
CA LEU A 111 9.71 -23.39 6.66
C LEU A 111 8.42 -23.48 5.83
N GLY A 112 8.30 -22.63 4.81
CA GLY A 112 7.12 -22.46 3.95
C GLY A 112 5.82 -22.30 4.74
N VAL A 113 4.83 -23.12 4.40
CA VAL A 113 3.48 -23.12 4.98
C VAL A 113 3.48 -23.24 6.51
N LYS A 114 4.47 -23.92 7.10
CA LYS A 114 4.56 -24.08 8.57
C LYS A 114 4.76 -22.72 9.26
N MET A 115 5.56 -21.84 8.67
CA MET A 115 5.77 -20.49 9.20
C MET A 115 4.51 -19.63 9.06
N ILE A 116 3.83 -19.70 7.92
CA ILE A 116 2.56 -18.99 7.73
C ILE A 116 1.52 -19.42 8.76
N SER A 117 1.39 -20.73 8.96
CA SER A 117 0.44 -21.27 9.94
C SER A 117 0.76 -20.76 11.34
N LEU A 118 2.03 -20.81 11.76
CA LEU A 118 2.48 -20.22 13.03
C LEU A 118 2.07 -18.75 13.17
N LEU A 119 2.44 -17.92 12.18
CA LEU A 119 2.23 -16.48 12.23
C LEU A 119 0.74 -16.14 12.24
N VAL A 120 -0.06 -16.78 11.38
CA VAL A 120 -1.50 -16.57 11.29
C VAL A 120 -2.20 -17.04 12.54
N ASP A 121 -1.91 -18.24 13.04
CA ASP A 121 -2.59 -18.81 14.20
C ASP A 121 -2.31 -17.96 15.45
N GLU A 122 -1.07 -17.51 15.65
CA GLU A 122 -0.70 -16.66 16.79
C GLU A 122 -1.27 -15.24 16.66
N THR A 123 -1.24 -14.64 15.45
CA THR A 123 -1.89 -13.34 15.21
C THR A 123 -3.39 -13.42 15.50
N SER A 124 -4.04 -14.47 15.00
CA SER A 124 -5.46 -14.74 15.21
C SER A 124 -5.80 -14.89 16.69
N ARG A 125 -4.95 -15.60 17.45
CA ARG A 125 -5.11 -15.78 18.89
C ARG A 125 -5.06 -14.44 19.62
N LEU A 126 -4.08 -13.58 19.30
CA LEU A 126 -3.91 -12.27 19.95
C LEU A 126 -5.04 -11.29 19.60
N LEU A 127 -5.45 -11.23 18.33
CA LEU A 127 -6.51 -10.32 17.89
C LEU A 127 -7.88 -10.63 18.53
N LYS A 128 -8.11 -11.91 18.90
CA LYS A 128 -9.33 -12.38 19.56
C LYS A 128 -9.29 -12.29 21.09
N MET A 129 -8.21 -11.78 21.69
CA MET A 129 -8.14 -11.56 23.13
C MET A 129 -9.15 -10.49 23.59
N GLU A 130 -9.50 -10.51 24.88
CA GLU A 130 -10.32 -9.45 25.46
C GLU A 130 -9.66 -8.08 25.28
N ASN A 131 -10.48 -7.03 25.10
CA ASN A 131 -10.02 -5.70 24.69
C ASN A 131 -8.85 -5.13 25.52
N ASN A 132 -8.82 -5.33 26.84
CA ASN A 132 -7.74 -4.81 27.67
C ASN A 132 -6.42 -5.55 27.42
N ASP A 133 -6.45 -6.88 27.42
CA ASP A 133 -5.24 -7.70 27.20
C ASP A 133 -4.75 -7.57 25.76
N ARG A 134 -5.67 -7.39 24.80
CA ARG A 134 -5.35 -7.10 23.42
C ARG A 134 -4.65 -5.75 23.26
N VAL A 135 -5.08 -4.70 23.97
CA VAL A 135 -4.37 -3.41 23.93
C VAL A 135 -2.97 -3.54 24.53
N LEU A 136 -2.83 -4.28 25.63
CA LEU A 136 -1.54 -4.47 26.31
C LEU A 136 -0.52 -5.28 25.50
N SER A 137 -0.97 -6.06 24.52
CA SER A 137 -0.12 -6.90 23.66
C SER A 137 0.07 -6.33 22.25
N TRP A 138 -0.14 -5.02 22.05
CA TRP A 138 -0.07 -4.42 20.71
C TRP A 138 1.31 -4.58 20.04
N GLN A 139 2.41 -4.57 20.80
CA GLN A 139 3.76 -4.76 20.23
C GLN A 139 3.93 -6.15 19.63
N GLN A 140 3.39 -7.17 20.31
CA GLN A 140 3.43 -8.55 19.82
C GLN A 140 2.56 -8.71 18.57
N GLN A 141 1.35 -8.13 18.57
CA GLN A 141 0.47 -8.11 17.41
C GLN A 141 1.13 -7.39 16.22
N GLU A 142 1.73 -6.24 16.46
CA GLU A 142 2.42 -5.45 15.44
C GLU A 142 3.60 -6.20 14.83
N SER A 143 4.40 -6.89 15.66
CA SER A 143 5.54 -7.67 15.21
C SER A 143 5.11 -8.83 14.30
N LEU A 144 4.06 -9.56 14.69
CA LEU A 144 3.51 -10.66 13.88
C LEU A 144 2.93 -10.16 12.56
N ILE A 145 2.11 -9.10 12.57
CA ILE A 145 1.56 -8.49 11.35
C ILE A 145 2.70 -8.01 10.44
N SER A 146 3.75 -7.43 11.01
CA SER A 146 4.91 -6.99 10.25
C SER A 146 5.71 -8.16 9.69
N ALA A 147 5.88 -9.25 10.43
CA ALA A 147 6.56 -10.45 9.95
C ALA A 147 5.81 -11.09 8.78
N ILE A 148 4.47 -11.15 8.84
CA ILE A 148 3.65 -11.58 7.70
C ILE A 148 3.85 -10.63 6.52
N ARG A 149 3.90 -9.31 6.76
CA ARG A 149 4.20 -8.35 5.69
C ARG A 149 5.62 -8.50 5.11
N PHE A 150 6.62 -8.83 5.92
CA PHE A 150 8.01 -8.98 5.46
C PHE A 150 8.18 -10.13 4.46
N ILE A 151 7.41 -11.19 4.61
CA ILE A 151 7.44 -12.35 3.72
C ILE A 151 6.52 -12.19 2.49
N SER A 152 5.90 -11.02 2.30
CA SER A 152 4.99 -10.81 1.16
C SER A 152 5.69 -10.96 -0.18
N GLU A 153 6.96 -10.53 -0.29
CA GLU A 153 7.75 -10.62 -1.52
C GLU A 153 8.00 -12.07 -1.95
N GLU A 154 8.00 -13.00 -1.00
CA GLU A 154 8.13 -14.43 -1.26
C GLU A 154 6.79 -15.11 -1.61
N ILE A 155 5.67 -14.49 -1.22
CA ILE A 155 4.32 -15.08 -1.34
C ILE A 155 3.59 -14.57 -2.56
N LEU A 156 3.54 -13.24 -2.74
CA LEU A 156 2.70 -12.59 -3.75
C LEU A 156 3.02 -13.00 -5.19
N PRO A 157 4.30 -13.21 -5.60
CA PRO A 157 4.59 -13.61 -6.98
C PRO A 157 4.01 -14.99 -7.35
N ASN A 158 3.93 -15.92 -6.41
CA ASN A 158 3.37 -17.25 -6.64
C ASN A 158 2.79 -17.87 -5.34
N PRO A 159 1.59 -17.45 -4.93
CA PRO A 159 1.02 -17.87 -3.66
C PRO A 159 0.53 -19.32 -3.74
N ALA A 160 1.21 -20.22 -3.03
CA ALA A 160 0.79 -21.61 -2.89
C ALA A 160 -0.58 -21.71 -2.20
N GLU A 161 -1.42 -22.66 -2.64
CA GLU A 161 -2.80 -22.79 -2.14
C GLU A 161 -2.93 -22.89 -0.61
N PRO A 162 -2.08 -23.67 0.10
CA PRO A 162 -2.15 -23.71 1.57
C PRO A 162 -1.82 -22.37 2.24
N VAL A 163 -0.98 -21.55 1.61
CA VAL A 163 -0.63 -20.20 2.10
C VAL A 163 -1.80 -19.26 1.90
N LYS A 164 -2.44 -19.29 0.73
CA LYS A 164 -3.66 -18.50 0.45
C LYS A 164 -4.75 -18.78 1.47
N ASN A 165 -5.08 -20.05 1.70
CA ASN A 165 -6.10 -20.45 2.65
C ASN A 165 -5.84 -19.88 4.05
N LYS A 166 -4.57 -19.89 4.51
CA LYS A 166 -4.20 -19.30 5.79
C LYS A 166 -4.25 -17.78 5.82
N LEU A 167 -3.88 -17.12 4.72
CA LEU A 167 -4.05 -15.66 4.62
C LEU A 167 -5.53 -15.27 4.58
N ASP A 168 -6.39 -16.05 3.92
CA ASP A 168 -7.83 -15.82 3.88
C ASP A 168 -8.48 -15.95 5.26
N GLU A 169 -8.06 -16.95 6.06
CA GLU A 169 -8.44 -17.05 7.48
C GLU A 169 -8.09 -15.77 8.25
N LEU A 170 -6.87 -15.24 8.05
CA LEU A 170 -6.44 -14.00 8.68
C LEU A 170 -7.24 -12.80 8.18
N PHE A 171 -7.47 -12.66 6.87
CA PHE A 171 -8.25 -11.57 6.30
C PHE A 171 -9.69 -11.56 6.81
N LEU A 172 -10.29 -12.73 7.03
CA LEU A 172 -11.61 -12.83 7.64
C LEU A 172 -11.62 -12.31 9.09
N ILE A 173 -10.56 -12.55 9.84
CA ILE A 173 -10.45 -12.01 11.20
C ILE A 173 -10.23 -10.49 11.15
N CYS A 174 -9.28 -10.03 10.33
CA CYS A 174 -8.86 -8.65 10.28
C CYS A 174 -9.89 -7.71 9.63
N LEU A 175 -10.51 -8.14 8.53
CA LEU A 175 -11.35 -7.33 7.63
C LEU A 175 -12.73 -7.95 7.38
N GLY A 176 -13.06 -9.03 8.07
CA GLY A 176 -14.36 -9.69 7.92
C GLY A 176 -15.54 -8.88 8.44
N GLU A 177 -16.72 -9.34 8.10
CA GLU A 177 -17.98 -8.81 8.59
C GLU A 177 -18.97 -9.95 8.76
N ASN A 178 -19.73 -9.95 9.85
CA ASN A 178 -20.89 -10.82 9.98
C ASN A 178 -22.08 -10.02 10.53
N VAL A 179 -22.92 -9.60 9.59
CA VAL A 179 -24.12 -8.78 9.81
C VAL A 179 -25.05 -9.38 10.86
N MET A 180 -25.20 -10.71 10.91
CA MET A 180 -26.10 -11.36 11.89
C MET A 180 -25.57 -11.27 13.32
N SER A 181 -24.25 -11.35 13.49
CA SER A 181 -23.60 -11.23 14.80
C SER A 181 -23.21 -9.80 15.18
N GLY A 182 -23.28 -8.86 14.22
CA GLY A 182 -22.69 -7.53 14.36
C GLY A 182 -21.16 -7.53 14.42
N TYR A 183 -20.51 -8.64 14.08
CA TYR A 183 -19.05 -8.74 14.07
C TYR A 183 -18.47 -7.86 12.96
N GLN A 184 -17.47 -7.09 13.34
CA GLN A 184 -16.68 -6.24 12.47
C GLN A 184 -15.22 -6.66 12.64
N GLY A 185 -14.50 -6.73 11.52
CA GLY A 185 -13.09 -7.13 11.51
C GLY A 185 -12.24 -6.32 12.48
N GLU A 186 -11.26 -7.00 13.07
CA GLU A 186 -10.47 -6.48 14.19
C GLU A 186 -9.68 -5.21 13.83
N PHE A 187 -9.27 -5.06 12.57
CA PHE A 187 -8.48 -3.92 12.14
C PHE A 187 -9.25 -2.61 12.26
N LEU A 188 -10.53 -2.58 11.88
CA LEU A 188 -11.29 -1.34 11.95
C LEU A 188 -11.50 -0.90 13.41
N MET A 189 -11.79 -1.84 14.31
CA MET A 189 -11.88 -1.57 15.74
C MET A 189 -10.55 -1.06 16.32
N ILE A 190 -9.42 -1.60 15.87
CA ILE A 190 -8.08 -1.15 16.29
C ILE A 190 -7.80 0.26 15.75
N MET A 191 -8.10 0.53 14.49
CA MET A 191 -7.87 1.82 13.84
C MET A 191 -8.69 2.94 14.49
N GLU A 192 -9.92 2.67 14.90
CA GLU A 192 -10.80 3.63 15.56
C GLU A 192 -10.51 3.81 17.07
N ASN A 193 -9.73 2.90 17.67
CA ASN A 193 -9.45 2.95 19.10
C ASN A 193 -8.16 3.75 19.41
N PRO A 194 -8.27 4.90 20.10
CA PRO A 194 -7.13 5.79 20.36
C PRO A 194 -6.13 5.22 21.39
N ARG A 195 -6.45 4.09 22.05
CA ARG A 195 -5.51 3.41 22.94
C ARG A 195 -4.39 2.68 22.20
N TYR A 196 -4.58 2.38 20.92
CA TYR A 196 -3.52 1.82 20.11
C TYR A 196 -2.61 2.92 19.57
N PRO A 197 -1.29 2.74 19.60
CA PRO A 197 -0.36 3.75 19.12
C PRO A 197 -0.39 3.81 17.59
N SER A 198 -0.08 5.00 17.05
CA SER A 198 0.01 5.23 15.60
C SER A 198 1.03 4.32 14.90
N LEU A 199 2.01 3.77 15.64
CA LEU A 199 2.92 2.76 15.11
C LEU A 199 2.18 1.52 14.65
N PHE A 200 1.22 1.04 15.45
CA PHE A 200 0.46 -0.16 15.12
C PHE A 200 -0.50 0.11 13.96
N HIS A 201 -1.18 1.26 13.98
CA HIS A 201 -2.01 1.72 12.86
C HIS A 201 -1.21 1.77 11.54
N SER A 202 0.03 2.30 11.59
CA SER A 202 0.91 2.32 10.43
C SER A 202 1.23 0.91 9.91
N SER A 203 1.41 -0.07 10.79
CA SER A 203 1.67 -1.45 10.38
C SER A 203 0.45 -2.13 9.77
N ILE A 204 -0.76 -1.85 10.28
CA ILE A 204 -2.03 -2.28 9.67
C ILE A 204 -2.21 -1.68 8.28
N LEU A 205 -2.01 -0.37 8.11
CA LEU A 205 -2.11 0.29 6.80
C LEU A 205 -1.10 -0.30 5.80
N GLY A 206 0.13 -0.53 6.24
CA GLY A 206 1.15 -1.20 5.43
C GLY A 206 0.73 -2.61 5.03
N PHE A 207 0.16 -3.39 5.94
CA PHE A 207 -0.32 -4.74 5.65
C PHE A 207 -1.44 -4.73 4.60
N ILE A 208 -2.45 -3.86 4.77
CA ILE A 208 -3.56 -3.72 3.81
C ILE A 208 -3.03 -3.34 2.43
N GLY A 209 -2.13 -2.37 2.35
CA GLY A 209 -1.54 -1.94 1.09
C GLY A 209 -0.71 -3.03 0.41
N THR A 210 0.12 -3.76 1.17
CA THR A 210 0.95 -4.84 0.63
C THR A 210 0.12 -6.01 0.09
N TYR A 211 -0.95 -6.39 0.79
CA TYR A 211 -1.79 -7.53 0.41
C TYR A 211 -3.02 -7.18 -0.42
N SER A 212 -3.11 -5.96 -0.97
CA SER A 212 -4.29 -5.51 -1.73
C SER A 212 -4.61 -6.40 -2.93
N GLU A 213 -3.61 -6.99 -3.58
CA GLU A 213 -3.82 -7.92 -4.69
C GLU A 213 -4.60 -9.16 -4.25
N LEU A 214 -4.26 -9.77 -3.12
CA LEU A 214 -5.01 -10.92 -2.59
C LEU A 214 -6.39 -10.52 -2.05
N LEU A 215 -6.51 -9.32 -1.48
CA LEU A 215 -7.80 -8.80 -1.00
C LEU A 215 -8.80 -8.57 -2.14
N SER A 216 -8.32 -8.33 -3.37
CA SER A 216 -9.18 -8.09 -4.54
C SER A 216 -10.20 -9.20 -4.81
N LEU A 217 -9.92 -10.42 -4.31
CA LEU A 217 -10.77 -11.60 -4.41
C LEU A 217 -12.06 -11.52 -3.58
N SER A 218 -12.15 -10.57 -2.64
CA SER A 218 -13.28 -10.44 -1.72
C SER A 218 -13.77 -8.99 -1.58
N HIS A 219 -14.92 -8.72 -2.21
CA HIS A 219 -15.53 -7.38 -2.21
C HIS A 219 -15.70 -6.78 -0.80
N PHE A 220 -16.22 -7.54 0.16
CA PHE A 220 -16.45 -7.02 1.52
C PHE A 220 -15.15 -6.68 2.26
N GLN A 221 -14.08 -7.47 2.07
CA GLN A 221 -12.79 -7.21 2.69
C GLN A 221 -12.16 -5.93 2.12
N VAL A 222 -12.29 -5.71 0.81
CA VAL A 222 -11.87 -4.47 0.15
C VAL A 222 -12.59 -3.27 0.77
N LEU A 223 -13.92 -3.35 0.96
CA LEU A 223 -14.67 -2.24 1.56
C LEU A 223 -14.25 -1.97 3.01
N ASN A 224 -13.99 -2.99 3.82
CA ASN A 224 -13.51 -2.80 5.19
C ASN A 224 -12.05 -2.30 5.23
N ALA A 225 -11.22 -2.69 4.27
CA ALA A 225 -9.87 -2.14 4.09
C ALA A 225 -9.94 -0.64 3.77
N VAL A 226 -10.85 -0.20 2.89
CA VAL A 226 -11.10 1.21 2.60
C VAL A 226 -11.48 1.98 3.88
N LYS A 227 -12.40 1.45 4.70
CA LYS A 227 -12.79 2.09 5.97
C LYS A 227 -11.59 2.27 6.92
N CYS A 228 -10.75 1.24 7.05
CA CYS A 228 -9.52 1.31 7.84
C CYS A 228 -8.60 2.44 7.34
N ILE A 229 -8.39 2.54 6.03
CA ILE A 229 -7.55 3.57 5.42
C ILE A 229 -8.14 4.97 5.62
N ILE A 230 -9.45 5.14 5.38
CA ILE A 230 -10.12 6.44 5.53
C ILE A 230 -10.03 6.96 6.96
N SER A 231 -10.16 6.08 7.97
CA SER A 231 -10.03 6.45 9.38
C SER A 231 -8.67 7.08 9.72
N ALA A 232 -7.64 6.82 8.92
CA ALA A 232 -6.29 7.32 9.14
C ALA A 232 -5.98 8.67 8.47
N PHE A 233 -6.79 9.12 7.50
CA PHE A 233 -6.50 10.37 6.77
C PHE A 233 -6.51 11.62 7.66
N GLY A 234 -7.24 11.61 8.78
CA GLY A 234 -7.27 12.71 9.74
C GLY A 234 -6.03 12.80 10.64
N ASN A 235 -5.11 11.84 10.57
CA ASN A 235 -3.92 11.81 11.42
C ASN A 235 -2.64 12.12 10.62
N PRO A 236 -1.97 13.26 10.87
CA PRO A 236 -0.74 13.64 10.14
C PRO A 236 0.37 12.59 10.22
N LYS A 237 0.45 11.84 11.33
CA LYS A 237 1.47 10.77 11.49
C LYS A 237 1.20 9.56 10.60
N LEU A 238 -0.04 9.38 10.15
CA LEU A 238 -0.49 8.24 9.34
C LEU A 238 -0.73 8.59 7.88
N ALA A 239 -0.95 9.87 7.55
CA ALA A 239 -1.27 10.38 6.23
C ALA A 239 -0.44 9.75 5.09
N ALA A 240 0.89 9.78 5.21
CA ALA A 240 1.78 9.22 4.20
C ALA A 240 1.61 7.70 4.02
N GLY A 241 1.36 6.95 5.11
CA GLY A 241 1.10 5.51 5.05
C GLY A 241 -0.28 5.20 4.49
N ALA A 242 -1.31 5.92 4.95
CA ALA A 242 -2.69 5.77 4.52
C ALA A 242 -2.85 6.02 3.02
N THR A 243 -2.26 7.09 2.50
CA THR A 243 -2.36 7.42 1.07
C THR A 243 -1.62 6.43 0.17
N ARG A 244 -0.51 5.84 0.64
CA ARG A 244 0.18 4.76 -0.08
C ARG A 244 -0.66 3.48 -0.11
N ALA A 245 -1.22 3.08 1.03
CA ALA A 245 -2.10 1.93 1.13
C ALA A 245 -3.36 2.13 0.27
N PHE A 246 -3.94 3.35 0.28
CA PHE A 246 -5.08 3.72 -0.54
C PHE A 246 -4.77 3.56 -2.02
N LYS A 247 -3.61 4.05 -2.46
CA LYS A 247 -3.17 3.92 -3.86
C LYS A 247 -3.10 2.46 -4.29
N LEU A 248 -2.37 1.63 -3.53
CA LEU A 248 -2.22 0.20 -3.85
C LEU A 248 -3.57 -0.52 -3.87
N LEU A 249 -4.46 -0.20 -2.93
CA LEU A 249 -5.81 -0.77 -2.90
C LEU A 249 -6.65 -0.33 -4.10
N CYS A 250 -6.59 0.94 -4.49
CA CYS A 250 -7.30 1.44 -5.66
C CYS A 250 -6.79 0.82 -6.96
N GLU A 251 -5.46 0.70 -7.13
CA GLU A 251 -4.85 0.10 -8.32
C GLU A 251 -5.20 -1.39 -8.45
N ASN A 252 -5.17 -2.14 -7.35
CA ASN A 252 -5.39 -3.59 -7.38
C ASN A 252 -6.86 -4.02 -7.22
N CYS A 253 -7.75 -3.15 -6.73
CA CYS A 253 -9.12 -3.51 -6.38
C CYS A 253 -10.18 -2.61 -7.02
N TYR A 254 -9.85 -1.85 -8.08
CA TYR A 254 -10.78 -0.90 -8.71
C TYR A 254 -12.15 -1.50 -9.07
N GLN A 255 -12.18 -2.75 -9.55
CA GLN A 255 -13.43 -3.47 -9.89
C GLN A 255 -14.35 -3.62 -8.66
N SER A 256 -13.76 -4.01 -7.52
CA SER A 256 -14.46 -4.15 -6.25
C SER A 256 -14.84 -2.80 -5.62
N LEU A 257 -14.29 -1.68 -6.10
CA LEU A 257 -14.56 -0.34 -5.56
C LEU A 257 -15.65 0.42 -6.35
N GLY A 258 -16.11 -0.09 -7.48
CA GLY A 258 -17.08 0.60 -8.34
C GLY A 258 -18.35 1.06 -7.62
N SER A 259 -18.89 0.23 -6.73
CA SER A 259 -20.12 0.53 -5.97
C SER A 259 -19.96 1.66 -4.95
N VAL A 260 -18.74 1.95 -4.51
CA VAL A 260 -18.43 2.96 -3.49
C VAL A 260 -17.76 4.21 -4.05
N VAL A 261 -17.62 4.33 -5.37
CA VAL A 261 -17.12 5.54 -6.02
C VAL A 261 -17.83 6.84 -5.59
N PRO A 262 -19.17 6.88 -5.38
CA PRO A 262 -19.82 8.09 -4.88
C PRO A 262 -19.24 8.55 -3.54
N ASP A 263 -19.08 7.62 -2.60
CA ASP A 263 -18.56 7.90 -1.26
C ASP A 263 -17.07 8.25 -1.31
N LEU A 264 -16.28 7.52 -2.09
CA LEU A 264 -14.85 7.82 -2.30
C LEU A 264 -14.64 9.19 -2.93
N THR A 265 -15.50 9.58 -3.87
CA THR A 265 -15.48 10.92 -4.48
C THR A 265 -15.77 11.97 -3.41
N SER A 266 -16.83 11.79 -2.62
CA SER A 266 -17.18 12.71 -1.53
C SER A 266 -16.04 12.86 -0.51
N VAL A 267 -15.46 11.75 -0.08
CA VAL A 267 -14.29 11.73 0.82
C VAL A 267 -13.13 12.46 0.19
N THR A 268 -12.79 12.19 -1.07
CA THR A 268 -11.70 12.87 -1.78
C THR A 268 -11.90 14.38 -1.80
N LEU A 269 -13.10 14.85 -2.14
CA LEU A 269 -13.42 16.28 -2.18
C LEU A 269 -13.30 16.94 -0.79
N SER A 270 -13.62 16.23 0.28
CA SER A 270 -13.42 16.71 1.65
C SER A 270 -11.94 16.80 2.02
N LEU A 271 -11.12 15.83 1.57
CA LEU A 271 -9.68 15.80 1.85
C LEU A 271 -8.91 16.88 1.08
N LEU A 272 -9.38 17.31 -0.10
CA LEU A 272 -8.82 18.45 -0.83
C LEU A 272 -8.82 19.75 -0.02
N GLN A 273 -9.75 19.87 0.95
CA GLN A 273 -9.85 21.04 1.82
C GLN A 273 -9.00 20.91 3.09
N ASN A 274 -8.45 19.73 3.36
CA ASN A 274 -7.73 19.40 4.60
C ASN A 274 -6.21 19.54 4.43
N THR A 275 -5.76 20.74 4.05
CA THR A 275 -4.34 21.03 3.79
C THR A 275 -3.48 21.08 5.05
N ASP A 276 -4.08 21.12 6.24
CA ASP A 276 -3.36 21.14 7.52
C ASP A 276 -2.81 19.75 7.90
N VAL A 277 -3.43 18.69 7.38
CA VAL A 277 -3.06 17.30 7.68
C VAL A 277 -2.36 16.64 6.50
N LEU A 278 -2.83 16.90 5.27
CA LEU A 278 -2.32 16.27 4.06
C LEU A 278 -1.42 17.22 3.28
N GLY A 279 -0.19 16.78 3.00
CA GLY A 279 0.71 17.52 2.12
C GLY A 279 0.30 17.40 0.64
N GLU A 280 0.83 18.26 -0.23
CA GLU A 280 0.58 18.22 -1.68
C GLU A 280 0.76 16.82 -2.27
N LYS A 281 1.88 16.15 -1.96
CA LYS A 281 2.19 14.80 -2.47
C LYS A 281 1.16 13.75 -2.06
N ASP A 282 0.51 13.95 -0.92
CA ASP A 282 -0.51 13.05 -0.39
C ASP A 282 -1.84 13.26 -1.12
N ILE A 283 -2.21 14.53 -1.36
CA ILE A 283 -3.39 14.89 -2.15
C ILE A 283 -3.27 14.41 -3.60
N VAL A 284 -2.13 14.66 -4.25
CA VAL A 284 -1.86 14.17 -5.61
C VAL A 284 -2.01 12.65 -5.67
N ARG A 285 -1.49 11.93 -4.65
CA ARG A 285 -1.63 10.47 -4.56
C ARG A 285 -3.10 10.04 -4.42
N ILE A 286 -3.89 10.69 -3.57
CA ILE A 286 -5.33 10.41 -3.42
C ILE A 286 -6.05 10.63 -4.75
N LEU A 287 -5.78 11.74 -5.43
CA LEU A 287 -6.38 12.07 -6.73
C LEU A 287 -6.01 11.05 -7.81
N THR A 288 -4.75 10.64 -7.90
CA THR A 288 -4.35 9.54 -8.80
C THR A 288 -5.09 8.25 -8.46
N SER A 289 -5.22 7.92 -7.17
CA SER A 289 -5.86 6.67 -6.72
C SER A 289 -7.34 6.63 -7.10
N ILE A 290 -8.12 7.68 -6.80
CA ILE A 290 -9.54 7.74 -7.18
C ILE A 290 -9.71 7.84 -8.69
N GLY A 291 -8.77 8.50 -9.39
CA GLY A 291 -8.72 8.53 -10.85
C GLY A 291 -8.65 7.11 -11.42
N SER A 292 -7.80 6.24 -10.87
CA SER A 292 -7.70 4.84 -11.32
C SER A 292 -8.97 4.03 -11.08
N VAL A 293 -9.67 4.26 -9.96
CA VAL A 293 -10.96 3.62 -9.72
C VAL A 293 -12.02 4.10 -10.72
N ILE A 294 -12.12 5.41 -10.95
CA ILE A 294 -13.09 5.99 -11.89
C ILE A 294 -12.78 5.52 -13.31
N GLY A 295 -11.51 5.54 -13.73
CA GLY A 295 -11.09 5.07 -15.04
C GLY A 295 -11.45 3.61 -15.27
N GLY A 296 -11.38 2.78 -14.22
CA GLY A 296 -11.67 1.35 -14.26
C GLY A 296 -13.16 0.98 -14.18
N LEU A 297 -14.10 1.94 -14.11
CA LEU A 297 -15.53 1.63 -14.13
C LEU A 297 -15.94 0.97 -15.46
N GLU A 298 -17.02 0.20 -15.48
CA GLU A 298 -17.52 -0.36 -16.75
C GLU A 298 -18.42 0.65 -17.49
N ASN A 299 -19.18 1.46 -16.76
CA ASN A 299 -20.16 2.39 -17.33
C ASN A 299 -19.50 3.74 -17.73
N PRO A 300 -19.44 4.09 -19.04
CA PRO A 300 -18.84 5.35 -19.48
C PRO A 300 -19.54 6.61 -18.96
N GLU A 301 -20.86 6.56 -18.73
CA GLU A 301 -21.60 7.70 -18.19
C GLU A 301 -21.20 7.98 -16.74
N GLU A 302 -20.97 6.93 -15.94
CA GLU A 302 -20.49 7.07 -14.56
C GLU A 302 -19.04 7.56 -14.52
N LYS A 303 -18.18 7.08 -15.43
CA LYS A 303 -16.81 7.61 -15.60
C LYS A 303 -16.84 9.12 -15.79
N ILE A 304 -17.61 9.58 -16.78
CA ILE A 304 -17.73 11.01 -17.11
C ILE A 304 -18.30 11.77 -15.92
N LYS A 305 -19.39 11.29 -15.32
CA LYS A 305 -20.06 11.92 -14.18
C LYS A 305 -19.09 12.20 -13.04
N TYR A 306 -18.36 11.17 -12.55
CA TYR A 306 -17.46 11.35 -11.40
C TYR A 306 -16.18 12.11 -11.77
N SER A 307 -15.68 11.94 -13.00
CA SER A 307 -14.55 12.71 -13.51
C SER A 307 -14.84 14.21 -13.54
N VAL A 308 -16.01 14.60 -14.06
CA VAL A 308 -16.43 16.01 -14.12
C VAL A 308 -16.57 16.62 -12.73
N VAL A 309 -17.10 15.87 -11.75
CA VAL A 309 -17.23 16.35 -10.36
C VAL A 309 -15.87 16.74 -9.78
N ILE A 310 -14.85 15.88 -9.90
CA ILE A 310 -13.51 16.16 -9.38
C ILE A 310 -12.83 17.27 -10.19
N MET A 311 -12.91 17.21 -11.52
CA MET A 311 -12.31 18.21 -12.42
C MET A 311 -12.87 19.61 -12.16
N ASN A 312 -14.19 19.76 -12.06
CA ASN A 312 -14.80 21.05 -11.77
C ASN A 312 -14.32 21.60 -10.43
N LYS A 313 -14.20 20.76 -9.40
CA LYS A 313 -13.68 21.23 -8.11
C LYS A 313 -12.23 21.74 -8.22
N LEU A 314 -11.38 21.06 -8.97
CA LEU A 314 -9.99 21.48 -9.17
C LEU A 314 -9.90 22.77 -10.02
N LEU A 315 -10.75 22.90 -11.04
CA LEU A 315 -10.85 24.10 -11.86
C LEU A 315 -11.38 25.30 -11.07
N ASP A 316 -12.39 25.11 -10.21
CA ASP A 316 -12.88 26.16 -9.31
C ASP A 316 -11.75 26.67 -8.39
N VAL A 317 -10.92 25.76 -7.86
CA VAL A 317 -9.75 26.14 -7.04
C VAL A 317 -8.73 26.92 -7.88
N LEU A 318 -8.45 26.48 -9.11
CA LEU A 318 -7.56 27.18 -10.03
C LEU A 318 -8.07 28.58 -10.37
N ASP A 319 -9.35 28.73 -10.67
CA ASP A 319 -9.96 30.03 -11.01
C ASP A 319 -9.86 31.01 -9.83
N ASN A 320 -10.14 30.52 -8.62
CA ASN A 320 -9.97 31.34 -7.41
C ASN A 320 -8.52 31.79 -7.20
N LEU A 321 -7.53 30.92 -7.45
CA LEU A 321 -6.11 31.27 -7.37
C LEU A 321 -5.68 32.28 -8.44
N LEU A 322 -6.29 32.23 -9.63
CA LEU A 322 -6.00 33.15 -10.73
C LEU A 322 -6.63 34.53 -10.52
N LEU A 323 -7.76 34.59 -9.82
CA LEU A 323 -8.43 35.84 -9.45
C LEU A 323 -7.74 36.55 -8.28
N ASP A 324 -6.99 35.82 -7.45
CA ASP A 324 -6.16 36.40 -6.41
C ASP A 324 -4.96 37.13 -7.01
N LYS A 325 -4.96 38.46 -6.94
CA LYS A 325 -3.87 39.32 -7.45
C LYS A 325 -2.54 39.12 -6.70
N ASN A 326 -2.56 38.45 -5.55
CA ASN A 326 -1.37 38.04 -4.81
C ASN A 326 -1.05 36.54 -4.97
N GLY A 327 -1.68 35.87 -5.95
CA GLY A 327 -1.59 34.43 -6.18
C GLY A 327 -0.14 33.93 -6.20
N ASN A 328 0.17 33.01 -5.29
CA ASN A 328 1.47 32.41 -5.15
C ASN A 328 1.69 31.38 -6.27
N VAL A 329 2.77 31.53 -7.04
CA VAL A 329 3.18 30.58 -8.11
C VAL A 329 3.23 29.14 -7.59
N VAL A 330 3.64 28.92 -6.33
CA VAL A 330 3.69 27.60 -5.69
C VAL A 330 2.31 26.96 -5.56
N SER A 331 1.28 27.75 -5.25
CA SER A 331 -0.10 27.28 -5.15
C SER A 331 -0.67 26.89 -6.51
N LEU A 332 -0.23 27.58 -7.57
CA LEU A 332 -0.59 27.29 -8.95
C LEU A 332 0.08 26.01 -9.47
N GLU A 333 1.36 25.81 -9.16
CA GLU A 333 2.05 24.56 -9.48
C GLU A 333 1.39 23.36 -8.78
N CYS A 334 1.02 23.52 -7.51
CA CYS A 334 0.36 22.51 -6.71
C CYS A 334 -0.98 22.05 -7.32
N ILE A 335 -1.86 22.99 -7.71
CA ILE A 335 -3.14 22.62 -8.35
C ILE A 335 -2.96 21.98 -9.73
N LEU A 336 -1.93 22.40 -10.48
CA LEU A 336 -1.60 21.76 -11.77
C LEU A 336 -1.09 20.32 -11.56
N ASN A 337 -0.27 20.07 -10.53
CA ASN A 337 0.17 18.73 -10.16
C ASN A 337 -1.01 17.84 -9.74
N MET A 338 -1.99 18.40 -9.03
CA MET A 338 -3.25 17.71 -8.69
C MET A 338 -4.05 17.30 -9.93
N LEU A 339 -4.23 18.22 -10.88
CA LEU A 339 -4.90 17.94 -12.16
C LEU A 339 -4.17 16.84 -12.94
N VAL A 340 -2.84 16.95 -13.08
CA VAL A 340 -2.02 15.94 -13.76
C VAL A 340 -2.16 14.58 -13.05
N GLY A 341 -2.07 14.56 -11.72
CA GLY A 341 -2.21 13.35 -10.92
C GLY A 341 -3.55 12.65 -11.15
N PHE A 342 -4.65 13.40 -11.19
CA PHE A 342 -5.98 12.86 -11.45
C PHE A 342 -6.10 12.26 -12.86
N ILE A 343 -5.61 12.97 -13.88
CA ILE A 343 -5.64 12.51 -15.28
C ILE A 343 -4.79 11.26 -15.48
N ILE A 344 -3.60 11.18 -14.88
CA ILE A 344 -2.77 9.96 -14.88
C ILE A 344 -3.56 8.79 -14.29
N GLY A 345 -4.27 9.03 -13.18
CA GLY A 345 -5.12 8.03 -12.56
C GLY A 345 -6.14 7.44 -13.52
N LEU A 346 -6.90 8.30 -14.22
CA LEU A 346 -7.91 7.90 -15.21
C LEU A 346 -7.36 7.04 -16.35
N GLN A 347 -6.11 7.26 -16.74
CA GLN A 347 -5.46 6.55 -17.84
C GLN A 347 -4.91 5.18 -17.43
N ASN A 348 -4.59 4.98 -16.15
CA ASN A 348 -3.96 3.73 -15.70
C ASN A 348 -4.84 2.50 -15.93
N SER A 349 -6.16 2.63 -15.89
CA SER A 349 -7.11 1.55 -16.19
C SER A 349 -7.24 1.22 -17.67
N GLU A 350 -6.89 2.14 -18.58
CA GLU A 350 -6.96 1.93 -20.04
C GLU A 350 -5.76 1.11 -20.54
N ASN A 351 -4.59 1.23 -19.88
CA ASN A 351 -3.35 0.55 -20.30
C ASN A 351 -3.38 -0.98 -20.14
N ASP A 352 -4.25 -1.52 -19.29
CA ASP A 352 -4.42 -2.98 -19.14
C ASP A 352 -5.27 -3.58 -20.27
N GLU A 353 -6.19 -2.80 -20.86
CA GLU A 353 -7.00 -3.22 -22.02
C GLU A 353 -6.33 -2.89 -23.38
N ASP A 354 -5.54 -1.82 -23.45
CA ASP A 354 -4.89 -1.37 -24.70
C ASP A 354 -3.74 -2.27 -25.18
N ASN A 355 -3.22 -3.16 -24.32
CA ASN A 355 -2.32 -4.24 -24.76
C ASN A 355 -3.05 -5.36 -25.52
N ALA A 356 -4.40 -5.38 -25.51
CA ALA A 356 -5.21 -6.35 -26.24
C ALA A 356 -5.86 -5.81 -27.53
N THR A 357 -5.94 -4.49 -27.73
CA THR A 357 -6.69 -3.91 -28.86
C THR A 357 -6.10 -2.60 -29.38
N MET A 358 -4.89 -2.66 -29.95
CA MET A 358 -4.43 -1.61 -30.88
C MET A 358 -5.31 -1.61 -32.14
N GLY A 359 -6.36 -0.78 -32.13
CA GLY A 359 -7.27 -0.62 -33.27
C GLY A 359 -8.17 0.62 -33.15
N ASN A 360 -7.62 1.80 -33.46
CA ASN A 360 -8.32 3.03 -33.88
C ASN A 360 -9.60 3.44 -33.11
N SER A 361 -9.50 4.38 -32.19
CA SER A 361 -10.68 5.07 -31.61
C SER A 361 -10.67 6.57 -31.91
N GLN A 362 -11.59 6.99 -32.79
CA GLN A 362 -12.02 8.38 -32.92
C GLN A 362 -12.90 8.75 -31.72
N VAL A 363 -12.48 9.74 -30.93
CA VAL A 363 -13.26 10.28 -29.80
C VAL A 363 -14.35 11.22 -30.34
N ILE A 364 -15.62 10.81 -30.21
CA ILE A 364 -16.80 11.64 -30.49
C ILE A 364 -17.10 12.46 -29.23
N LEU A 365 -16.89 13.78 -29.28
CA LEU A 365 -17.39 14.68 -28.23
C LEU A 365 -18.89 14.91 -28.43
N GLY A 366 -19.68 14.55 -27.43
CA GLY A 366 -21.11 14.80 -27.39
C GLY A 366 -21.48 16.26 -27.11
N SER A 367 -22.68 16.62 -27.52
CA SER A 367 -23.20 17.97 -27.81
C SER A 367 -23.44 18.93 -26.62
N ASN A 368 -22.80 18.77 -25.46
CA ASN A 368 -23.06 19.62 -24.30
C ASN A 368 -21.79 20.29 -23.79
N SER A 369 -21.44 21.41 -24.43
CA SER A 369 -20.26 22.23 -24.11
C SER A 369 -20.55 23.23 -22.98
N VAL A 370 -19.65 23.26 -21.99
CA VAL A 370 -19.40 24.44 -21.15
C VAL A 370 -18.87 25.54 -22.08
N GLU A 371 -19.55 26.69 -22.11
CA GLU A 371 -19.15 27.84 -22.94
C GLU A 371 -17.90 28.51 -22.37
N ILE A 372 -16.74 28.09 -22.86
CA ILE A 372 -15.50 28.87 -22.74
C ILE A 372 -15.58 29.97 -23.81
N LEU A 373 -15.90 31.19 -23.40
CA LEU A 373 -16.22 32.35 -24.26
C LEU A 373 -15.17 32.67 -25.34
N ASN A 374 -13.92 32.21 -25.18
CA ASN A 374 -12.78 32.55 -26.04
C ASN A 374 -12.13 31.34 -26.74
N ALA A 375 -12.75 30.14 -26.70
CA ALA A 375 -12.23 28.97 -27.40
C ALA A 375 -13.38 28.25 -28.13
N SER A 376 -13.25 28.09 -29.45
CA SER A 376 -14.23 27.36 -30.26
C SER A 376 -14.26 25.86 -29.91
N ASP A 377 -15.36 25.18 -30.17
CA ASP A 377 -15.47 23.74 -29.89
C ASP A 377 -14.45 22.91 -30.68
N SER A 378 -14.04 23.38 -31.88
CA SER A 378 -12.93 22.78 -32.64
C SER A 378 -11.58 22.92 -31.92
N GLU A 379 -11.34 24.03 -31.24
CA GLU A 379 -10.12 24.27 -30.47
C GLU A 379 -10.09 23.48 -29.16
N LYS A 380 -11.25 23.36 -28.49
CA LYS A 380 -11.41 22.46 -27.33
C LYS A 380 -11.11 21.02 -27.74
N GLN A 381 -11.67 20.55 -28.86
CA GLN A 381 -11.41 19.21 -29.39
C GLN A 381 -9.93 19.02 -29.74
N LYS A 382 -9.30 20.04 -30.34
CA LYS A 382 -7.87 20.01 -30.68
C LYS A 382 -6.98 19.98 -29.43
N PHE A 383 -7.33 20.72 -28.38
CA PHE A 383 -6.65 20.71 -27.10
C PHE A 383 -6.73 19.33 -26.44
N VAL A 384 -7.93 18.75 -26.36
CA VAL A 384 -8.13 17.39 -25.86
C VAL A 384 -7.30 16.39 -26.66
N ASN A 385 -7.33 16.44 -27.99
CA ASN A 385 -6.54 15.54 -28.83
C ASN A 385 -5.01 15.72 -28.65
N LEU A 386 -4.54 16.95 -28.42
CA LEU A 386 -3.11 17.24 -28.19
C LEU A 386 -2.63 16.82 -26.79
N LEU A 387 -3.49 16.96 -25.78
CA LEU A 387 -3.27 16.46 -24.43
C LEU A 387 -3.19 14.93 -24.44
N LEU A 388 -4.17 14.27 -25.07
CA LEU A 388 -4.24 12.81 -25.17
C LEU A 388 -3.13 12.21 -26.05
N GLY A 389 -2.61 12.97 -27.02
CA GLY A 389 -1.55 12.53 -27.92
C GLY A 389 -0.11 12.73 -27.42
N THR A 390 0.10 13.33 -26.25
CA THR A 390 1.44 13.70 -25.75
C THR A 390 1.87 12.86 -24.55
N ARG A 391 2.98 12.12 -24.69
CA ARG A 391 3.63 11.35 -23.59
C ARG A 391 4.84 12.07 -22.94
N GLN A 392 5.11 13.32 -23.32
CA GLN A 392 6.26 14.09 -22.84
C GLN A 392 5.82 15.31 -22.03
N ALA A 393 6.27 15.40 -20.77
CA ALA A 393 5.87 16.44 -19.82
C ALA A 393 6.16 17.88 -20.29
N SER A 394 7.27 18.11 -21.02
CA SER A 394 7.62 19.42 -21.57
C SER A 394 6.66 19.88 -22.68
N ARG A 395 6.19 18.95 -23.52
CA ARG A 395 5.17 19.22 -24.54
C ARG A 395 3.79 19.43 -23.91
N PHE A 396 3.47 18.65 -22.87
CA PHE A 396 2.21 18.78 -22.14
C PHE A 396 2.08 20.18 -21.53
N LYS A 397 3.15 20.66 -20.89
CA LYS A 397 3.23 22.02 -20.36
C LYS A 397 3.01 23.08 -21.44
N GLY A 398 3.67 22.95 -22.60
CA GLY A 398 3.48 23.88 -23.72
C GLY A 398 2.06 23.90 -24.29
N VAL A 399 1.40 22.74 -24.40
CA VAL A 399 0.01 22.63 -24.89
C VAL A 399 -0.97 23.31 -23.93
N ILE A 400 -0.74 23.18 -22.62
CA ILE A 400 -1.55 23.87 -21.60
C ILE A 400 -1.31 25.37 -21.62
N GLU A 401 -0.05 25.82 -21.66
CA GLU A 401 0.29 27.26 -21.71
C GLU A 401 -0.32 27.95 -22.94
N ASP A 402 -0.28 27.31 -24.10
CA ASP A 402 -0.90 27.81 -25.33
C ASP A 402 -2.42 27.88 -25.25
N PHE A 403 -3.08 26.85 -24.71
CA PHE A 403 -4.53 26.83 -24.58
C PHE A 403 -5.03 27.85 -23.56
N VAL A 404 -4.33 27.97 -22.42
CA VAL A 404 -4.62 28.96 -21.38
C VAL A 404 -4.42 30.39 -21.90
N SER A 405 -3.36 30.64 -22.66
CA SER A 405 -3.13 31.94 -23.31
C SER A 405 -4.28 32.33 -24.24
N LYS A 406 -4.79 31.36 -25.01
CA LYS A 406 -5.95 31.56 -25.91
C LYS A 406 -7.27 31.77 -25.18
N CYS A 407 -7.57 30.98 -24.15
CA CYS A 407 -8.76 31.18 -23.32
C CYS A 407 -8.77 32.56 -22.63
N ARG A 408 -7.60 33.12 -22.35
CA ARG A 408 -7.42 34.46 -21.76
C ARG A 408 -7.40 35.59 -22.79
N GLY A 409 -7.42 35.29 -24.09
CA GLY A 409 -7.29 36.30 -25.16
C GLY A 409 -5.91 36.98 -25.18
N LEU A 410 -4.86 36.31 -24.68
CA LEU A 410 -3.50 36.84 -24.55
C LEU A 410 -2.56 36.37 -25.69
N GLY A 411 -3.11 35.75 -26.74
CA GLY A 411 -2.38 35.33 -27.94
C GLY A 411 -2.73 36.19 -29.16
N TYR A 412 -1.70 36.55 -29.94
CA TYR A 412 -1.82 37.20 -31.25
C TYR A 412 -2.54 36.36 -32.29
#